data_AF-A0A0F9YZQ5-F1
#
_entry.id   AF-A0A0F9YZQ5-F1
#
_cell.length_a   1.000
_cell.length_b   1.000
_cell.length_c   1.000
_cell.angle_alpha   90.00
_cell.angle_beta   90.00
_cell.angle_gamma   90.00
#
_symmetry.space_group_name_H-M   'P 1'
#
loop_
_entity.id
_entity.type
_entity.pdbx_description
1 polymer ?
#
loop_
_entity_poly.entity_id
_entity_poly.type
_entity_poly.pdbx_seq_one_letter_code
_entity_poly.pdbx_strand_id
1 'polypeptide(L)'
;MIKAGVKFRMWVADWHAMANNKMSGDLEKIKIVGKYFIEVWRASGMDLSKVEFMWASDMAKNSDYWKLVVQVGKSNALKRFIRTAEMMGREESLDKLTGAHIIYSCMQVADIFMLGAKITQLGMDQRKVNMLAREVGPILGFWKPVVVSHHMLMGLSKSANPVLTSEVRQGLAESAIQRTIERKMSKSNPDSAIFMTDTTEDIKRKINKAYSLEGDIKENPILEYFKYIIFESFEKLRISELRIERPEKFGGNISFKTYAELEKTFSEKKVHPMDLKAVLIKYLDQLIEPVRRHFEENAEAKKLLEQVRSFQVTR
;
A
#
# COMPACT_ATOMS: atom_id res chain seq x y z
N MET A 1 2.01 -7.41 14.01
CA MET A 1 0.76 -7.02 14.72
C MET A 1 0.05 -8.23 15.34
N ILE A 2 -0.48 -9.16 14.54
CA ILE A 2 -1.25 -10.31 15.05
C ILE A 2 -0.42 -11.22 15.98
N LYS A 3 0.83 -11.53 15.60
CA LYS A 3 1.79 -12.27 16.46
C LYS A 3 2.04 -11.58 17.82
N ALA A 4 1.85 -10.26 17.89
CA ALA A 4 1.98 -9.46 19.12
C ALA A 4 0.65 -9.34 19.90
N GLY A 5 -0.37 -10.14 19.56
CA GLY A 5 -1.65 -10.16 20.27
C GLY A 5 -2.68 -9.11 19.83
N VAL A 6 -2.39 -8.33 18.78
CA VAL A 6 -3.31 -7.31 18.28
C VAL A 6 -4.40 -7.92 17.39
N LYS A 7 -5.69 -7.67 17.71
CA LYS A 7 -6.81 -7.91 16.79
C LYS A 7 -6.75 -6.90 15.65
N PHE A 8 -6.74 -7.36 14.42
CA PHE A 8 -6.59 -6.50 13.24
C PHE A 8 -7.93 -6.32 12.52
N ARG A 9 -8.33 -5.07 12.27
CA ARG A 9 -9.55 -4.73 11.53
C ARG A 9 -9.19 -4.23 10.14
N MET A 10 -9.61 -4.98 9.12
CA MET A 10 -9.47 -4.63 7.71
C MET A 10 -10.68 -3.79 7.30
N TRP A 11 -10.44 -2.51 7.01
CA TRP A 11 -11.50 -1.55 6.72
C TRP A 11 -11.77 -1.42 5.22
N VAL A 12 -12.91 -1.93 4.77
CA VAL A 12 -13.37 -1.80 3.39
C VAL A 12 -14.11 -0.48 3.23
N ALA A 13 -13.34 0.53 2.86
CA ALA A 13 -13.75 1.94 2.80
C ALA A 13 -14.53 2.28 1.51
N ASP A 14 -15.67 1.64 1.28
CA ASP A 14 -16.48 1.79 0.05
C ASP A 14 -17.06 3.20 -0.14
N TRP A 15 -17.65 3.80 0.90
CA TRP A 15 -18.12 5.20 0.84
C TRP A 15 -17.00 6.21 0.63
N HIS A 16 -15.81 5.91 1.17
CA HIS A 16 -14.62 6.72 0.97
C HIS A 16 -14.13 6.65 -0.49
N ALA A 17 -14.15 5.44 -1.09
CA ALA A 17 -13.85 5.26 -2.50
C ALA A 17 -14.86 6.02 -3.39
N MET A 18 -16.15 5.99 -3.03
CA MET A 18 -17.21 6.76 -3.71
C MET A 18 -16.95 8.27 -3.60
N ALA A 19 -16.66 8.77 -2.40
CA ALA A 19 -16.34 10.19 -2.17
C ALA A 19 -15.12 10.68 -2.96
N ASN A 20 -14.17 9.77 -3.26
CA ASN A 20 -13.00 10.06 -4.09
C ASN A 20 -13.18 9.63 -5.57
N ASN A 21 -14.44 9.49 -6.02
CA ASN A 21 -14.84 9.18 -7.39
C ASN A 21 -14.16 7.95 -8.01
N LYS A 22 -13.84 6.93 -7.20
CA LYS A 22 -13.33 5.65 -7.72
C LYS A 22 -14.47 4.91 -8.42
N MET A 23 -14.18 4.22 -9.53
CA MET A 23 -15.19 3.59 -10.38
C MET A 23 -16.33 4.56 -10.76
N SER A 24 -15.98 5.82 -11.06
CA SER A 24 -16.93 6.90 -11.36
C SER A 24 -17.99 7.14 -10.28
N GLY A 25 -17.68 6.79 -9.03
CA GLY A 25 -18.60 6.92 -7.89
C GLY A 25 -19.66 5.82 -7.82
N ASP A 26 -19.57 4.77 -8.65
CA ASP A 26 -20.51 3.65 -8.64
C ASP A 26 -20.28 2.76 -7.40
N LEU A 27 -21.11 2.95 -6.38
CA LEU A 27 -21.00 2.25 -5.10
C LEU A 27 -21.15 0.73 -5.24
N GLU A 28 -21.97 0.25 -6.18
CA GLU A 28 -22.16 -1.19 -6.36
C GLU A 28 -20.92 -1.82 -7.00
N LYS A 29 -20.31 -1.18 -8.00
CA LYS A 29 -19.00 -1.62 -8.51
C LYS A 29 -17.92 -1.55 -7.44
N ILE A 30 -17.89 -0.50 -6.62
CA ILE A 30 -16.95 -0.38 -5.50
C ILE A 30 -17.13 -1.55 -4.52
N LYS A 31 -18.35 -1.92 -4.16
CA LYS A 31 -18.61 -3.07 -3.28
C LYS A 31 -18.15 -4.38 -3.90
N ILE A 32 -18.35 -4.58 -5.20
CA ILE A 32 -17.83 -5.77 -5.90
C ILE A 32 -16.28 -5.81 -5.81
N VAL A 33 -15.61 -4.68 -6.03
CA VAL A 33 -14.15 -4.57 -5.87
C VAL A 33 -13.72 -4.82 -4.41
N GLY A 34 -14.51 -4.35 -3.43
CA GLY A 34 -14.26 -4.61 -2.01
C GLY A 34 -14.32 -6.10 -1.68
N LYS A 35 -15.31 -6.82 -2.21
CA LYS A 35 -15.41 -8.29 -2.07
C LYS A 35 -14.21 -8.98 -2.71
N TYR A 36 -13.79 -8.52 -3.88
CA TYR A 36 -12.58 -9.04 -4.55
C TYR A 36 -11.34 -8.88 -3.68
N PHE A 37 -11.13 -7.72 -3.04
CA PHE A 37 -10.00 -7.55 -2.13
C PHE A 37 -10.08 -8.44 -0.90
N ILE A 38 -11.27 -8.67 -0.33
CA ILE A 38 -11.45 -9.64 0.77
C ILE A 38 -10.95 -11.03 0.36
N GLU A 39 -11.32 -11.50 -0.83
CA GLU A 39 -10.87 -12.80 -1.34
C GLU A 39 -9.34 -12.84 -1.57
N VAL A 40 -8.75 -11.79 -2.13
CA VAL A 40 -7.28 -11.65 -2.25
C VAL A 40 -6.61 -11.76 -0.87
N TRP A 41 -7.12 -11.01 0.12
CA TRP A 41 -6.56 -11.00 1.47
C TRP A 41 -6.67 -12.34 2.17
N ARG A 42 -7.80 -13.04 2.02
CA ARG A 42 -7.99 -14.39 2.55
C ARG A 42 -7.00 -15.39 1.95
N ALA A 43 -6.74 -15.30 0.65
CA ALA A 43 -5.81 -16.17 -0.04
C ALA A 43 -4.31 -15.81 0.18
N SER A 44 -4.01 -14.66 0.79
CA SER A 44 -2.63 -14.17 1.02
C SER A 44 -1.92 -14.81 2.22
N GLY A 45 -2.50 -15.85 2.83
CA GLY A 45 -1.92 -16.58 3.95
C GLY A 45 -1.88 -15.78 5.27
N MET A 46 -2.89 -14.96 5.53
CA MET A 46 -3.07 -14.30 6.83
C MET A 46 -3.78 -15.21 7.82
N ASP A 47 -3.45 -15.10 9.10
CA ASP A 47 -4.21 -15.73 10.18
C ASP A 47 -5.54 -14.99 10.37
N LEU A 48 -6.61 -15.54 9.78
CA LEU A 48 -7.94 -14.94 9.79
C LEU A 48 -8.64 -15.02 11.17
N SER A 49 -8.15 -15.83 12.11
CA SER A 49 -8.76 -15.95 13.45
C SER A 49 -8.70 -14.63 14.24
N LYS A 50 -7.77 -13.76 13.89
CA LYS A 50 -7.52 -12.45 14.53
C LYS A 50 -7.74 -11.27 13.57
N VAL A 51 -8.28 -11.52 12.38
CA VAL A 51 -8.59 -10.51 11.36
C VAL A 51 -10.10 -10.40 11.19
N GLU A 52 -10.61 -9.18 11.22
CA GLU A 52 -12.04 -8.89 10.99
C GLU A 52 -12.17 -7.93 9.80
N PHE A 53 -12.97 -8.29 8.79
CA PHE A 53 -13.30 -7.40 7.68
C PHE A 53 -14.57 -6.64 8.00
N MET A 54 -14.52 -5.31 7.91
CA MET A 54 -15.66 -4.42 8.22
C MET A 54 -15.86 -3.43 7.08
N TRP A 55 -17.11 -3.02 6.83
CA TRP A 55 -17.47 -2.14 5.72
C TRP A 55 -17.86 -0.75 6.20
N ALA A 56 -17.40 0.29 5.49
CA ALA A 56 -17.77 1.66 5.79
C ALA A 56 -19.26 1.93 5.58
N SER A 57 -19.87 1.35 4.54
CA SER A 57 -21.31 1.43 4.32
C SER A 57 -22.16 0.84 5.43
N ASP A 58 -21.68 -0.20 6.13
CA ASP A 58 -22.39 -0.75 7.29
C ASP A 58 -22.31 0.19 8.50
N MET A 59 -21.14 0.79 8.75
CA MET A 59 -20.96 1.78 9.81
C MET A 59 -21.76 3.05 9.54
N ALA A 60 -21.86 3.48 8.28
CA ALA A 60 -22.63 4.64 7.86
C ALA A 60 -24.14 4.52 8.15
N LYS A 61 -24.67 3.32 8.44
CA LYS A 61 -26.07 3.15 8.86
C LYS A 61 -26.30 3.60 10.30
N ASN A 62 -25.24 3.73 11.11
CA ASN A 62 -25.33 4.18 12.49
C ASN A 62 -25.42 5.72 12.54
N SER A 63 -26.47 6.27 13.16
CA SER A 63 -26.62 7.72 13.32
C SER A 63 -25.54 8.35 14.21
N ASP A 64 -25.03 7.62 15.21
CA ASP A 64 -23.95 8.09 16.09
C ASP A 64 -22.63 8.26 15.33
N TYR A 65 -22.41 7.48 14.27
CA TYR A 65 -21.27 7.67 13.37
C TYR A 65 -21.31 9.07 12.74
N TRP A 66 -22.45 9.48 12.19
CA TRP A 66 -22.59 10.80 11.56
C TRP A 66 -22.53 11.94 12.56
N LYS A 67 -23.07 11.74 13.76
CA LYS A 67 -22.89 12.69 14.87
C LYS A 67 -21.42 12.93 15.15
N LEU A 68 -20.62 11.87 15.21
CA LEU A 68 -19.17 11.97 15.39
C LEU A 68 -18.49 12.65 14.20
N VAL A 69 -18.85 12.32 12.97
CA VAL A 69 -18.31 12.99 11.76
C VAL A 69 -18.52 14.50 11.81
N VAL A 70 -19.71 14.95 12.21
CA VAL A 70 -20.01 16.39 12.38
C VAL A 70 -19.21 16.99 13.53
N GLN A 71 -19.08 16.29 14.65
CA GLN A 71 -18.26 16.75 15.79
C GLN A 71 -16.78 16.89 15.41
N VAL A 72 -16.24 15.96 14.62
CA VAL A 72 -14.90 16.07 14.05
C VAL A 72 -14.81 17.31 13.16
N GLY A 73 -15.76 17.52 12.23
CA GLY A 73 -15.77 18.69 11.36
C GLY A 73 -15.79 20.03 12.10
N LYS A 74 -16.42 20.08 13.29
CA LYS A 74 -16.45 21.26 14.16
C LYS A 74 -15.16 21.51 14.96
N SER A 75 -14.27 20.53 15.03
CA SER A 75 -13.10 20.58 15.93
C SER A 75 -12.00 21.53 15.46
N ASN A 76 -11.96 21.85 14.16
CA ASN A 76 -10.85 22.55 13.53
C ASN A 76 -11.32 23.47 12.41
N ALA A 77 -10.49 24.44 12.03
CA ALA A 77 -10.73 25.27 10.86
C ALA A 77 -10.59 24.45 9.56
N LEU A 78 -11.32 24.83 8.51
CA LEU A 78 -11.34 24.13 7.20
C LEU A 78 -9.93 23.86 6.63
N LYS A 79 -9.00 24.82 6.79
CA LYS A 79 -7.60 24.70 6.33
C LYS A 79 -6.90 23.46 6.91
N ARG A 80 -7.27 23.01 8.12
CA ARG A 80 -6.69 21.81 8.74
C ARG A 80 -7.07 20.53 8.01
N PHE A 81 -8.29 20.46 7.47
CA PHE A 81 -8.79 19.32 6.68
C PHE A 81 -8.27 19.36 5.25
N ILE A 82 -8.08 20.55 4.66
CA ILE A 82 -7.44 20.66 3.33
C ILE A 82 -6.03 20.05 3.35
N ARG A 83 -5.30 20.25 4.45
CA ARG A 83 -3.97 19.66 4.66
C ARG A 83 -3.96 18.13 4.77
N THR A 84 -5.10 17.45 4.86
CA THR A 84 -5.15 15.97 4.87
C THR A 84 -5.39 15.37 3.48
N ALA A 85 -5.60 16.19 2.45
CA ALA A 85 -5.95 15.76 1.09
C ALA A 85 -4.93 14.81 0.42
N GLU A 86 -3.66 14.84 0.82
CA GLU A 86 -2.63 13.94 0.28
C GLU A 86 -2.99 12.46 0.45
N MET A 87 -3.67 12.10 1.54
CA MET A 87 -4.02 10.71 1.88
C MET A 87 -4.97 10.05 0.85
N MET A 88 -5.76 10.87 0.15
CA MET A 88 -6.69 10.45 -0.89
C MET A 88 -6.07 10.63 -2.30
N GLY A 89 -4.79 11.00 -2.38
CA GLY A 89 -4.07 11.26 -3.63
C GLY A 89 -4.48 12.58 -4.30
N ARG A 90 -4.87 13.59 -3.50
CA ARG A 90 -5.27 14.92 -3.97
C ARG A 90 -4.27 15.97 -3.50
N GLU A 91 -4.17 17.06 -4.25
CA GLU A 91 -3.41 18.24 -3.83
C GLU A 91 -4.12 18.97 -2.68
N GLU A 92 -3.35 19.60 -1.80
CA GLU A 92 -3.84 20.42 -0.69
C GLU A 92 -4.32 21.80 -1.18
N SER A 93 -5.38 21.81 -1.99
CA SER A 93 -5.89 23.01 -2.64
C SER A 93 -7.38 23.21 -2.34
N LEU A 94 -7.74 24.41 -1.89
CA LEU A 94 -9.13 24.78 -1.66
C LEU A 94 -9.95 24.73 -2.97
N ASP A 95 -9.34 25.13 -4.08
CA ASP A 95 -10.04 25.25 -5.38
C ASP A 95 -10.24 23.91 -6.09
N LYS A 96 -9.45 22.88 -5.73
CA LYS A 96 -9.53 21.54 -6.33
C LYS A 96 -10.33 20.55 -5.50
N LEU A 97 -10.60 20.84 -4.23
CA LEU A 97 -11.29 19.94 -3.32
C LEU A 97 -12.78 20.26 -3.24
N THR A 98 -13.61 19.22 -3.42
CA THR A 98 -15.06 19.29 -3.18
C THR A 98 -15.40 19.05 -1.70
N GLY A 99 -16.62 19.41 -1.30
CA GLY A 99 -17.13 19.12 0.06
C GLY A 99 -17.07 17.64 0.45
N ALA A 100 -17.23 16.73 -0.51
CA ALA A 100 -17.08 15.29 -0.27
C ALA A 100 -15.68 14.91 0.23
N HIS A 101 -14.62 15.59 -0.23
CA HIS A 101 -13.25 15.34 0.25
C HIS A 101 -13.03 15.85 1.68
N ILE A 102 -13.71 16.93 2.07
CA ILE A 102 -13.67 17.42 3.46
C ILE A 102 -14.42 16.46 4.38
N ILE A 103 -15.60 16.00 3.95
CA ILE A 103 -16.39 14.99 4.67
C ILE A 103 -15.60 13.68 4.79
N TYR A 104 -14.92 13.23 3.73
CA TYR A 104 -14.01 12.07 3.77
C TYR A 104 -13.04 12.21 4.93
N SER A 105 -12.36 13.36 5.06
CA SER A 105 -11.37 13.56 6.13
C SER A 105 -11.98 13.46 7.53
N CYS A 106 -13.22 13.95 7.69
CA CYS A 106 -13.96 13.81 8.94
C CYS A 106 -14.37 12.36 9.20
N MET A 107 -14.84 11.64 8.17
CA MET A 107 -15.20 10.23 8.21
C MET A 107 -14.02 9.36 8.62
N GLN A 108 -12.84 9.53 8.02
CA GLN A 108 -11.68 8.71 8.34
C GLN A 108 -11.16 8.92 9.78
N VAL A 109 -11.34 10.12 10.35
CA VAL A 109 -11.06 10.35 11.78
C VAL A 109 -12.12 9.68 12.65
N ALA A 110 -13.40 9.80 12.30
CA ALA A 110 -14.50 9.15 13.01
C ALA A 110 -14.36 7.60 13.01
N ASP A 111 -13.94 7.02 11.87
CA ASP A 111 -13.67 5.59 11.70
C ASP A 111 -12.73 5.06 12.79
N ILE A 112 -11.64 5.78 13.10
CA ILE A 112 -10.66 5.36 14.10
C ILE A 112 -11.34 5.11 15.46
N PHE A 113 -12.23 6.00 15.87
CA PHE A 113 -12.91 5.91 17.16
C PHE A 113 -14.07 4.92 17.14
N MET A 114 -14.83 4.89 16.06
CA MET A 114 -15.97 3.97 15.90
C MET A 114 -15.52 2.51 15.74
N LEU A 115 -14.35 2.30 15.13
CA LEU A 115 -13.67 1.00 15.09
C LEU A 115 -12.94 0.68 16.39
N GLY A 116 -12.99 1.51 17.45
CA GLY A 116 -12.27 1.24 18.68
C GLY A 116 -10.74 1.15 18.51
N ALA A 117 -10.19 1.68 17.42
CA ALA A 117 -8.81 1.45 17.02
C ALA A 117 -7.82 2.19 17.93
N LYS A 118 -7.08 1.43 18.73
CA LYS A 118 -5.98 1.97 19.56
C LYS A 118 -4.70 2.22 18.76
N ILE A 119 -4.55 1.51 17.65
CA ILE A 119 -3.40 1.61 16.74
C ILE A 119 -3.93 1.83 15.32
N THR A 120 -3.49 2.90 14.67
CA THR A 120 -3.74 3.13 13.24
C THR A 120 -2.53 2.62 12.45
N GLN A 121 -2.67 1.44 11.84
CA GLN A 121 -1.64 0.83 11.01
C GLN A 121 -1.96 1.06 9.53
N LEU A 122 -1.34 2.07 8.93
CA LEU A 122 -1.65 2.59 7.60
C LEU A 122 -0.37 3.06 6.91
N GLY A 123 -0.42 3.41 5.62
CA GLY A 123 0.73 3.94 4.89
C GLY A 123 1.22 5.28 5.44
N MET A 124 2.47 5.66 5.14
CA MET A 124 3.02 6.99 5.47
C MET A 124 2.24 8.16 4.85
N ASP A 125 1.52 7.92 3.76
CA ASP A 125 0.63 8.89 3.12
C ASP A 125 -0.62 9.20 3.96
N GLN A 126 -1.01 8.32 4.88
CA GLN A 126 -2.13 8.54 5.80
C GLN A 126 -1.74 9.31 7.08
N ARG A 127 -0.46 9.70 7.24
CA ARG A 127 0.04 10.28 8.50
C ARG A 127 -0.72 11.55 8.94
N LYS A 128 -1.09 12.43 8.01
CA LYS A 128 -1.66 13.75 8.34
C LYS A 128 -3.06 13.64 8.97
N VAL A 129 -3.88 12.69 8.52
CA VAL A 129 -5.20 12.43 9.13
C VAL A 129 -5.09 11.65 10.44
N ASN A 130 -4.11 10.75 10.55
CA ASN A 130 -3.83 10.07 11.82
C ASN A 130 -3.37 11.06 12.90
N MET A 131 -2.58 12.07 12.51
CA MET A 131 -2.23 13.18 13.41
C MET A 131 -3.43 14.05 13.76
N LEU A 132 -4.32 14.33 12.79
CA LEU A 132 -5.59 15.01 13.07
C LEU A 132 -6.43 14.23 14.08
N ALA A 133 -6.53 12.91 13.95
CA ALA A 133 -7.24 12.07 14.92
C ALA A 133 -6.61 12.14 16.32
N ARG A 134 -5.28 12.24 16.43
CA ARG A 134 -4.59 12.43 17.72
C ARG A 134 -4.84 13.80 18.36
N GLU A 135 -5.06 14.83 17.55
CA GLU A 135 -5.44 16.17 18.01
C GLU A 135 -6.92 16.17 18.47
N VAL A 136 -7.81 15.60 17.66
CA VAL A 136 -9.26 15.63 17.86
C VAL A 136 -9.73 14.69 18.95
N GLY A 137 -9.09 13.52 19.11
CA GLY A 137 -9.50 12.50 20.06
C GLY A 137 -9.73 13.05 21.48
N PRO A 138 -8.72 13.65 22.13
CA PRO A 138 -8.87 14.23 23.47
C PRO A 138 -9.92 15.34 23.58
N ILE A 139 -10.08 16.16 22.53
CA ILE A 139 -11.07 17.25 22.50
C ILE A 139 -12.50 16.69 22.58
N LEU A 140 -12.73 15.55 21.94
CA LEU A 140 -14.03 14.88 21.88
C LEU A 140 -14.20 13.79 22.95
N GLY A 141 -13.26 13.67 23.90
CA GLY A 141 -13.32 12.67 24.97
C GLY A 141 -12.89 11.25 24.57
N PHE A 142 -12.25 11.08 23.41
CA PHE A 142 -11.65 9.83 22.97
C PHE A 142 -10.16 9.74 23.32
N TRP A 143 -9.57 8.56 23.07
CA TRP A 143 -8.14 8.32 23.28
C TRP A 143 -7.29 8.94 22.17
N LYS A 144 -5.98 9.06 22.43
CA LYS A 144 -4.98 9.42 21.42
C LYS A 144 -4.46 8.13 20.75
N PRO A 145 -4.82 7.82 19.49
CA PRO A 145 -4.39 6.57 18.85
C PRO A 145 -2.87 6.54 18.63
N VAL A 146 -2.26 5.36 18.77
CA VAL A 146 -0.86 5.11 18.39
C VAL A 146 -0.79 5.01 16.87
N VAL A 147 0.14 5.72 16.24
CA VAL A 147 0.27 5.75 14.78
C VAL A 147 1.46 4.90 14.38
N VAL A 148 1.19 3.82 13.64
CA VAL A 148 2.21 2.91 13.12
C VAL A 148 2.14 2.97 11.59
N SER A 149 2.92 3.88 11.02
CA SER A 149 2.93 4.07 9.57
C SER A 149 3.94 3.14 8.89
N HIS A 150 3.51 2.40 7.87
CA HIS A 150 4.39 1.53 7.09
C HIS A 150 4.95 2.24 5.86
N HIS A 151 6.11 1.73 5.41
CA HIS A 151 6.83 2.22 4.24
C HIS A 151 5.99 2.12 2.95
N MET A 152 6.09 3.12 2.08
CA MET A 152 5.39 3.11 0.77
C MET A 152 6.30 2.50 -0.29
N LEU A 153 5.93 1.33 -0.81
CA LEU A 153 6.67 0.69 -1.90
C LEU A 153 6.67 1.56 -3.17
N MET A 154 7.85 1.76 -3.75
CA MET A 154 8.04 2.52 -4.98
C MET A 154 7.46 1.79 -6.19
N GLY A 155 7.05 2.58 -7.19
CA GLY A 155 6.73 2.09 -8.52
C GLY A 155 7.95 1.52 -9.23
N LEU A 156 7.72 0.54 -10.11
CA LEU A 156 8.78 -0.15 -10.84
C LEU A 156 9.49 0.72 -11.88
N SER A 157 8.85 1.78 -12.38
CA SER A 157 9.41 2.62 -13.45
C SER A 157 10.42 3.64 -12.91
N LYS A 158 11.42 3.99 -13.74
CA LYS A 158 12.30 5.13 -13.48
C LYS A 158 11.47 6.40 -13.51
N SER A 159 11.56 7.26 -12.49
CA SER A 159 10.86 8.55 -12.49
C SER A 159 11.23 9.35 -13.74
N ALA A 160 10.23 9.82 -14.49
CA ALA A 160 10.43 10.69 -15.64
C ALA A 160 10.89 12.11 -15.23
N ASN A 161 10.69 12.47 -13.95
CA ASN A 161 11.13 13.74 -13.41
C ASN A 161 12.24 13.50 -12.38
N PRO A 162 13.51 13.83 -12.69
CA PRO A 162 14.41 14.31 -11.65
C PRO A 162 13.81 15.65 -11.24
N VAL A 163 13.08 15.71 -10.12
CA VAL A 163 12.57 17.00 -9.65
C VAL A 163 13.78 17.84 -9.24
N LEU A 164 14.14 18.76 -10.12
CA LEU A 164 14.76 20.04 -9.82
C LEU A 164 13.95 20.70 -8.70
N THR A 165 14.48 20.70 -7.48
CA THR A 165 14.39 21.86 -6.61
C THR A 165 15.70 21.99 -5.84
N SER A 166 16.65 22.69 -6.47
CA SER A 166 17.34 23.75 -5.75
C SER A 166 16.25 24.59 -5.06
N GLU A 167 16.42 24.85 -3.76
CA GLU A 167 15.49 25.59 -2.87
C GLU A 167 14.46 24.72 -2.16
N VAL A 168 14.89 24.05 -1.08
CA VAL A 168 14.52 24.35 0.32
C VAL A 168 15.43 23.52 1.22
N ARG A 169 16.40 24.17 1.88
CA ARG A 169 17.21 23.60 2.97
C ARG A 169 16.38 23.54 4.27
N GLN A 170 15.26 22.83 4.24
CA GLN A 170 14.54 22.40 5.45
C GLN A 170 14.17 20.93 5.30
N GLY A 171 14.73 20.11 6.18
CA GLY A 171 14.32 18.72 6.39
C GLY A 171 14.62 17.76 5.24
N LEU A 172 15.88 17.33 5.09
CA LEU A 172 16.26 16.24 4.15
C LEU A 172 15.36 15.00 4.30
N ALA A 173 14.95 14.66 5.53
CA ALA A 173 14.04 13.55 5.83
C ALA A 173 12.60 13.79 5.33
N GLU A 174 12.03 14.98 5.52
CA GLU A 174 10.68 15.30 5.01
C GLU A 174 10.65 15.28 3.48
N SER A 175 11.68 15.81 2.83
CA SER A 175 11.82 15.76 1.38
C SER A 175 11.91 14.32 0.85
N ALA A 176 12.60 13.42 1.57
CA ALA A 176 12.72 12.02 1.20
C ALA A 176 11.40 11.27 1.34
N ILE A 177 10.68 11.49 2.45
CA ILE A 177 9.34 10.91 2.67
C ILE A 177 8.38 11.38 1.57
N GLN A 178 8.40 12.67 1.23
CA GLN A 178 7.54 13.22 0.18
C GLN A 178 7.84 12.58 -1.19
N ARG A 179 9.13 12.46 -1.57
CA ARG A 179 9.54 11.78 -2.80
C ARG A 179 9.07 10.33 -2.85
N THR A 180 9.17 9.60 -1.75
CA THR A 180 8.70 8.21 -1.69
C THR A 180 7.18 8.11 -1.84
N ILE A 181 6.42 9.05 -1.28
CA ILE A 181 4.95 9.10 -1.45
C ILE A 181 4.57 9.42 -2.89
N GLU A 182 5.26 10.34 -3.54
CA GLU A 182 5.02 10.69 -4.95
C GLU A 182 5.36 9.54 -5.91
N ARG A 183 6.39 8.75 -5.57
CA ARG A 183 6.85 7.61 -6.38
C ARG A 183 6.20 6.28 -6.02
N LYS A 184 5.20 6.27 -5.14
CA LYS A 184 4.51 5.04 -4.74
C LYS A 184 3.88 4.35 -5.95
N MET A 185 3.74 3.02 -5.87
CA MET A 185 2.99 2.26 -6.87
C MET A 185 1.60 2.88 -7.09
N SER A 186 1.26 3.12 -8.36
CA SER A 186 -0.02 3.70 -8.73
C SER A 186 -0.70 2.87 -9.81
N LYS A 187 -2.04 2.84 -9.79
CA LYS A 187 -2.83 2.07 -10.76
C LYS A 187 -2.93 2.75 -12.13
N SER A 188 -2.43 3.97 -12.29
CA SER A 188 -2.50 4.74 -13.54
C SER A 188 -1.56 4.19 -14.62
N ASN A 189 -0.43 3.58 -14.21
CA ASN A 189 0.42 2.81 -15.11
C ASN A 189 0.47 1.34 -14.66
N PRO A 190 -0.24 0.43 -15.34
CA PRO A 190 -0.26 -1.01 -15.01
C PRO A 190 1.12 -1.67 -14.96
N ASP A 191 2.11 -1.15 -15.71
CA ASP A 191 3.47 -1.68 -15.73
C ASP A 191 4.34 -1.14 -14.58
N SER A 192 3.84 -0.18 -13.80
CA SER A 192 4.53 0.40 -12.65
C SER A 192 4.26 -0.36 -11.33
N ALA A 193 3.36 -1.35 -11.33
CA ALA A 193 2.96 -2.09 -10.14
C ALA A 193 2.74 -3.59 -10.43
N ILE A 194 3.13 -4.45 -9.49
CA ILE A 194 2.74 -5.87 -9.49
C ILE A 194 1.37 -6.01 -8.82
N PHE A 195 0.43 -6.66 -9.49
CA PHE A 195 -0.89 -6.98 -8.94
C PHE A 195 -0.91 -8.41 -8.38
N MET A 196 -1.77 -8.63 -7.37
CA MET A 196 -1.93 -9.94 -6.71
C MET A 196 -2.51 -11.05 -7.59
N THR A 197 -2.95 -10.71 -8.81
CA THR A 197 -3.49 -11.63 -9.82
C THR A 197 -2.72 -11.54 -11.13
N ASP A 198 -1.52 -10.95 -11.13
CA ASP A 198 -0.64 -10.95 -12.29
C ASP A 198 -0.17 -12.39 -12.57
N THR A 199 -0.15 -12.75 -13.85
CA THR A 199 0.43 -14.01 -14.32
C THR A 199 1.94 -14.04 -14.09
N THR A 200 2.55 -15.22 -14.17
CA THR A 200 4.02 -15.35 -14.12
C THR A 200 4.69 -14.52 -15.23
N GLU A 201 4.08 -14.49 -16.42
CA GLU A 201 4.53 -13.70 -17.56
C GLU A 201 4.45 -12.20 -17.29
N ASP A 202 3.37 -11.74 -16.65
CA ASP A 202 3.21 -10.34 -16.25
C ASP A 202 4.25 -9.92 -15.21
N ILE A 203 4.46 -10.74 -14.17
CA ILE A 203 5.49 -10.49 -13.16
C ILE A 203 6.86 -10.40 -13.84
N LYS A 204 7.20 -11.38 -14.67
CA LYS A 204 8.47 -11.41 -15.43
C LYS A 204 8.64 -10.16 -16.29
N ARG A 205 7.62 -9.79 -17.06
CA ARG A 205 7.62 -8.62 -17.95
C ARG A 205 7.81 -7.32 -17.17
N LYS A 206 7.06 -7.12 -16.07
CA LYS A 206 7.12 -5.90 -15.25
C LYS A 206 8.45 -5.77 -14.51
N ILE A 207 8.93 -6.84 -13.87
CA ILE A 207 10.22 -6.82 -13.15
C ILE A 207 11.39 -6.64 -14.12
N ASN A 208 11.37 -7.25 -15.31
CA ASN A 208 12.41 -7.03 -16.31
C ASN A 208 12.49 -5.57 -16.76
N LYS A 209 11.33 -4.89 -16.94
CA LYS A 209 11.26 -3.46 -17.28
C LYS A 209 11.59 -2.52 -16.11
N ALA A 210 11.58 -3.00 -14.88
CA ALA A 210 11.76 -2.17 -13.70
C ALA A 210 13.14 -1.48 -13.67
N TYR A 211 13.20 -0.28 -13.09
CA TYR A 211 14.44 0.44 -12.86
C TYR A 211 15.32 -0.33 -11.86
N SER A 212 16.56 -0.59 -12.25
CA SER A 212 17.61 -1.09 -11.35
C SER A 212 18.95 -0.91 -12.03
N LEU A 213 19.67 0.15 -11.68
CA LEU A 213 21.03 0.40 -12.15
C LEU A 213 22.03 -0.32 -11.24
N GLU A 214 23.08 -0.90 -11.83
CA GLU A 214 24.10 -1.65 -11.08
C GLU A 214 24.86 -0.75 -10.09
N GLY A 215 24.97 -1.20 -8.85
CA GLY A 215 25.58 -0.44 -7.75
C GLY A 215 24.70 0.69 -7.19
N ASP A 216 23.58 1.02 -7.84
CA ASP A 216 22.68 2.06 -7.37
C ASP A 216 21.71 1.52 -6.31
N ILE A 217 22.01 1.84 -5.06
CA ILE A 217 21.17 1.50 -3.90
C ILE A 217 20.15 2.58 -3.57
N LYS A 218 20.21 3.75 -4.21
CA LYS A 218 19.31 4.86 -3.91
C LYS A 218 18.07 4.75 -4.76
N GLU A 219 16.90 4.69 -4.12
CA GLU A 219 15.60 4.71 -4.82
C GLU A 219 15.47 3.58 -5.86
N ASN A 220 16.02 2.39 -5.56
CA ASN A 220 15.97 1.21 -6.42
C ASN A 220 14.77 0.31 -6.04
N PRO A 221 13.73 0.21 -6.87
CA PRO A 221 12.52 -0.57 -6.56
C PRO A 221 12.80 -2.08 -6.46
N ILE A 222 13.79 -2.62 -7.16
CA ILE A 222 14.14 -4.04 -7.06
C ILE A 222 14.67 -4.36 -5.66
N LEU A 223 15.61 -3.56 -5.15
CA LEU A 223 16.16 -3.74 -3.80
C LEU A 223 15.10 -3.54 -2.72
N GLU A 224 14.19 -2.59 -2.93
CA GLU A 224 13.09 -2.33 -2.01
C GLU A 224 12.13 -3.52 -1.87
N TYR A 225 11.80 -4.19 -2.98
CA TYR A 225 11.03 -5.42 -2.95
C TYR A 225 11.76 -6.53 -2.19
N PHE A 226 13.08 -6.64 -2.35
CA PHE A 226 13.86 -7.55 -1.52
C PHE A 226 13.73 -7.20 -0.04
N LYS A 227 13.98 -5.95 0.32
CA LYS A 227 13.97 -5.46 1.71
C LYS A 227 12.64 -5.71 2.41
N TYR A 228 11.54 -5.26 1.82
CA TYR A 228 10.25 -5.20 2.52
C TYR A 228 9.32 -6.37 2.21
N ILE A 229 9.60 -7.17 1.19
CA ILE A 229 8.78 -8.34 0.83
C ILE A 229 9.59 -9.62 1.00
N ILE A 230 10.69 -9.79 0.26
CA ILE A 230 11.37 -11.10 0.19
C ILE A 230 12.03 -11.47 1.51
N PHE A 231 12.85 -10.59 2.10
CA PHE A 231 13.51 -10.85 3.39
C PHE A 231 12.50 -10.99 4.54
N GLU A 232 11.37 -10.28 4.48
CA GLU A 232 10.27 -10.40 5.46
C GLU A 232 9.39 -11.64 5.25
N SER A 233 9.59 -12.38 4.15
CA SER A 233 8.77 -13.54 3.76
C SER A 233 9.52 -14.87 3.79
N PHE A 234 10.72 -14.95 4.37
CA PHE A 234 11.51 -16.19 4.45
C PHE A 234 10.74 -17.36 5.07
N GLU A 235 10.00 -17.11 6.16
CA GLU A 235 9.14 -18.12 6.79
C GLU A 235 8.06 -18.64 5.83
N LYS A 236 7.42 -17.74 5.07
CA LYS A 236 6.38 -18.10 4.09
C LYS A 236 6.95 -18.84 2.88
N LEU A 237 8.12 -18.43 2.42
CA LEU A 237 8.86 -19.04 1.31
C LEU A 237 9.57 -20.34 1.72
N ARG A 238 9.62 -20.65 3.03
CA ARG A 238 10.33 -21.82 3.59
C ARG A 238 11.81 -21.85 3.20
N ILE A 239 12.46 -20.69 3.21
CA ILE A 239 13.89 -20.52 2.94
C ILE A 239 14.59 -19.90 4.17
N SER A 240 15.86 -20.21 4.36
CA SER A 240 16.70 -19.61 5.41
C SER A 240 17.64 -18.51 4.89
N GLU A 241 17.85 -18.46 3.58
CA GLU A 241 18.73 -17.51 2.91
C GLU A 241 18.24 -17.26 1.47
N LEU A 242 18.50 -16.06 0.96
CA LEU A 242 18.29 -15.71 -0.43
C LEU A 242 19.44 -16.26 -1.27
N ARG A 243 19.17 -17.21 -2.16
CA ARG A 243 20.17 -17.78 -3.08
C ARG A 243 20.09 -17.17 -4.47
N ILE A 244 21.23 -16.77 -5.01
CA ILE A 244 21.42 -16.36 -6.40
C ILE A 244 22.32 -17.41 -7.07
N GLU A 245 21.74 -18.19 -7.97
CA GLU A 245 22.44 -19.20 -8.74
C GLU A 245 22.92 -18.63 -10.06
N ARG A 246 24.23 -18.67 -10.30
CA ARG A 246 24.84 -18.11 -11.51
C ARG A 246 26.15 -18.84 -11.86
N PRO A 247 26.49 -18.96 -13.15
CA PRO A 247 27.73 -19.57 -13.60
C PRO A 247 29.00 -18.98 -12.94
N GLU A 248 30.06 -19.78 -12.79
CA GLU A 248 31.34 -19.32 -12.20
C GLU A 248 31.92 -18.10 -12.91
N LYS A 249 31.79 -18.03 -14.25
CA LYS A 249 32.21 -16.88 -15.07
C LYS A 249 31.51 -15.55 -14.70
N PHE A 250 30.41 -15.61 -13.94
CA PHE A 250 29.66 -14.46 -13.44
C PHE A 250 29.74 -14.31 -11.90
N GLY A 251 30.76 -14.92 -11.28
CA GLY A 251 31.02 -14.80 -9.84
C GLY A 251 30.44 -15.92 -8.98
N GLY A 252 29.90 -16.99 -9.59
CA GLY A 252 29.42 -18.18 -8.90
C GLY A 252 28.21 -17.96 -7.98
N ASN A 253 27.71 -19.05 -7.41
CA ASN A 253 26.55 -19.01 -6.52
C ASN A 253 26.86 -18.16 -5.27
N ILE A 254 25.90 -17.33 -4.87
CA ILE A 254 26.01 -16.48 -3.68
C ILE A 254 24.70 -16.54 -2.88
N SER A 255 24.80 -16.49 -1.55
CA SER A 255 23.64 -16.46 -0.66
C SER A 255 23.70 -15.33 0.35
N PHE A 256 22.53 -14.85 0.78
CA PHE A 256 22.38 -13.75 1.73
C PHE A 256 21.37 -14.10 2.81
N LYS A 257 21.76 -13.93 4.08
CA LYS A 257 20.85 -14.12 5.22
C LYS A 257 20.13 -12.83 5.60
N THR A 258 20.73 -11.69 5.28
CA THR A 258 20.19 -10.37 5.61
C THR A 258 20.15 -9.44 4.40
N TYR A 259 19.20 -8.51 4.40
CA TYR A 259 19.12 -7.48 3.36
C TYR A 259 20.38 -6.61 3.33
N ALA A 260 21.00 -6.34 4.49
CA ALA A 260 22.22 -5.54 4.58
C ALA A 260 23.40 -6.17 3.81
N GLU A 261 23.54 -7.50 3.86
CA GLU A 261 24.54 -8.22 3.08
C GLU A 261 24.28 -8.08 1.57
N LEU A 262 23.02 -8.22 1.14
CA LEU A 262 22.62 -8.05 -0.25
C LEU A 262 22.91 -6.62 -0.74
N GLU A 263 22.46 -5.60 0.01
CA GLU A 263 22.62 -4.19 -0.33
C GLU A 263 24.10 -3.81 -0.47
N LYS A 264 24.93 -4.22 0.48
CA LYS A 264 26.38 -4.02 0.43
C LYS A 264 26.98 -4.67 -0.83
N THR A 265 26.68 -5.93 -1.06
CA THR A 265 27.24 -6.69 -2.19
C THR A 265 26.79 -6.12 -3.54
N PHE A 266 25.56 -5.64 -3.63
CA PHE A 266 25.06 -4.95 -4.82
C PHE A 266 25.76 -3.60 -5.03
N SER A 267 25.97 -2.82 -3.96
CA SER A 267 26.70 -1.53 -4.03
C SER A 267 28.15 -1.70 -4.51
N GLU A 268 28.77 -2.82 -4.16
CA GLU A 268 30.11 -3.22 -4.60
C GLU A 268 30.14 -3.79 -6.03
N LYS A 269 28.99 -3.82 -6.73
CA LYS A 269 28.82 -4.35 -8.09
C LYS A 269 29.21 -5.83 -8.24
N LYS A 270 29.11 -6.60 -7.17
CA LYS A 270 29.37 -8.05 -7.16
C LYS A 270 28.15 -8.88 -7.55
N VAL A 271 26.97 -8.26 -7.59
CA VAL A 271 25.72 -8.85 -8.05
C VAL A 271 25.12 -7.98 -9.14
N HIS A 272 24.87 -8.56 -10.30
CA HIS A 272 24.33 -7.85 -11.45
C HIS A 272 22.80 -7.68 -11.29
N PRO A 273 22.20 -6.57 -11.74
CA PRO A 273 20.75 -6.35 -11.65
C PRO A 273 19.87 -7.45 -12.24
N MET A 274 20.34 -8.08 -13.33
CA MET A 274 19.58 -9.16 -13.97
C MET A 274 19.48 -10.42 -13.11
N ASP A 275 20.51 -10.73 -12.33
CA ASP A 275 20.50 -11.85 -11.39
C ASP A 275 19.44 -11.61 -10.31
N LEU A 276 19.41 -10.38 -9.76
CA LEU A 276 18.40 -9.98 -8.78
C LEU A 276 16.98 -10.01 -9.35
N LYS A 277 16.78 -9.53 -10.57
CA LYS A 277 15.47 -9.57 -11.22
C LYS A 277 14.99 -11.00 -11.40
N ALA A 278 15.84 -11.91 -11.88
CA ALA A 278 15.48 -13.32 -12.07
C ALA A 278 15.04 -13.99 -10.76
N VAL A 279 15.80 -13.76 -9.69
CA VAL A 279 15.50 -14.29 -8.35
C VAL A 279 14.24 -13.66 -7.77
N LEU A 280 14.05 -12.35 -7.95
CA LEU A 280 12.86 -11.64 -7.49
C LEU A 280 11.60 -12.17 -8.18
N ILE A 281 11.64 -12.38 -9.50
CA ILE A 281 10.51 -12.96 -10.26
C ILE A 281 10.11 -14.30 -9.65
N LYS A 282 11.07 -15.20 -9.42
CA LYS A 282 10.82 -16.52 -8.83
C LYS A 282 10.11 -16.43 -7.49
N TYR A 283 10.62 -15.62 -6.55
CA TYR A 283 10.02 -15.55 -5.21
C TYR A 283 8.71 -14.78 -5.16
N LEU A 284 8.55 -13.72 -5.96
CA LEU A 284 7.27 -13.02 -6.06
C LEU A 284 6.19 -13.93 -6.65
N ASP A 285 6.54 -14.69 -7.68
CA ASP A 285 5.64 -15.65 -8.30
C ASP A 285 5.15 -16.70 -7.29
N GLN A 286 6.07 -17.27 -6.49
CA GLN A 286 5.73 -18.20 -5.41
C GLN A 286 4.84 -17.58 -4.31
N LEU A 287 5.04 -16.31 -3.96
CA LEU A 287 4.23 -15.62 -2.96
C LEU A 287 2.82 -15.29 -3.47
N ILE A 288 2.67 -15.03 -4.76
CA ILE A 288 1.40 -14.68 -5.40
C ILE A 288 0.60 -15.92 -5.81
N GLU A 289 1.27 -17.04 -6.06
CA GLU A 289 0.67 -18.30 -6.51
C GLU A 289 -0.56 -18.75 -5.70
N PRO A 290 -0.57 -18.72 -4.34
CA PRO A 290 -1.76 -19.11 -3.57
C PRO A 290 -2.99 -18.25 -3.91
N VAL A 291 -2.80 -16.97 -4.22
CA VAL A 291 -3.87 -16.06 -4.60
C VAL A 291 -4.37 -16.42 -6.00
N ARG A 292 -3.47 -16.62 -6.98
CA ARG A 292 -3.88 -17.04 -8.33
C ARG A 292 -4.69 -18.32 -8.31
N ARG A 293 -4.16 -19.35 -7.64
CA ARG A 293 -4.84 -20.64 -7.49
C ARG A 293 -6.23 -20.51 -6.87
N HIS A 294 -6.38 -19.67 -5.83
CA HIS A 294 -7.71 -19.40 -5.23
C HIS A 294 -8.71 -18.87 -6.27
N PHE A 295 -8.29 -17.93 -7.12
CA PHE A 295 -9.14 -17.36 -8.17
C PHE A 295 -9.36 -18.29 -9.38
N GLU A 296 -8.60 -19.36 -9.51
CA GLU A 296 -8.78 -20.39 -10.54
C GLU A 296 -9.71 -21.52 -10.07
N GLU A 297 -9.53 -21.97 -8.82
CA GLU A 297 -10.22 -23.12 -8.24
C GLU A 297 -11.56 -22.76 -7.60
N ASN A 298 -11.73 -21.53 -7.07
CA ASN A 298 -12.98 -21.08 -6.48
C ASN A 298 -13.85 -20.37 -7.52
N ALA A 299 -14.98 -20.99 -7.89
CA ALA A 299 -15.89 -20.47 -8.91
C ALA A 299 -16.46 -19.07 -8.59
N GLU A 300 -16.76 -18.78 -7.32
CA GLU A 300 -17.27 -17.47 -6.90
C GLU A 300 -16.18 -16.40 -7.01
N ALA A 301 -14.97 -16.70 -6.52
CA ALA A 301 -13.82 -15.82 -6.64
C ALA A 301 -13.47 -15.55 -8.10
N LYS A 302 -13.47 -16.60 -8.94
CA LYS A 302 -13.22 -16.49 -10.39
C LYS A 302 -14.19 -15.53 -11.06
N LYS A 303 -15.51 -15.73 -10.86
CA LYS A 303 -16.56 -14.85 -11.39
C LYS A 303 -16.38 -13.42 -10.89
N LEU A 304 -15.99 -13.24 -9.64
CA LEU A 304 -15.74 -11.93 -9.04
C LEU A 304 -14.54 -11.23 -9.70
N LEU A 305 -13.46 -11.95 -9.97
CA LEU A 305 -12.29 -11.43 -10.70
C LEU A 305 -12.66 -11.04 -12.14
N GLU A 306 -13.45 -11.85 -12.84
CA GLU A 306 -13.94 -11.54 -14.19
C GLU A 306 -14.78 -10.25 -14.19
N GLN A 307 -15.68 -10.07 -13.22
CA GLN A 307 -16.44 -8.84 -13.04
C GLN A 307 -15.52 -7.64 -12.79
N VAL A 308 -14.56 -7.75 -11.88
CA VAL A 308 -13.60 -6.66 -11.60
C VAL A 308 -12.76 -6.32 -12.82
N ARG A 309 -12.34 -7.30 -13.61
CA ARG A 309 -11.65 -7.09 -14.89
C ARG A 309 -12.53 -6.38 -15.91
N SER A 310 -13.83 -6.68 -15.96
CA SER A 310 -14.77 -5.95 -16.84
C SER A 310 -14.98 -4.49 -16.45
N PHE A 311 -14.64 -4.11 -15.22
CA PHE A 311 -14.68 -2.71 -14.79
C PHE A 311 -13.46 -1.92 -15.27
N GLN A 312 -12.48 -2.56 -15.95
CA GLN A 312 -11.23 -1.89 -16.32
C GLN A 312 -11.47 -0.69 -17.24
N VAL A 313 -11.48 0.46 -16.58
CA VAL A 313 -10.91 1.76 -16.93
C VAL A 313 -11.41 2.34 -18.26
N THR A 314 -12.68 2.76 -18.28
CA THR A 314 -12.98 4.05 -18.91
C THR A 314 -12.07 5.09 -18.23
N ARG A 315 -11.09 5.59 -18.99
CA ARG A 315 -10.29 6.75 -18.59
C ARG A 315 -11.17 7.96 -18.36
#